data_AF-A0A4Q3TYG0-F1
#
_entry.id   AF-A0A4Q3TYG0-F1
#
_cell.length_a   1.000
_cell.length_b   1.000
_cell.length_c   1.000
_cell.angle_alpha   90.00
_cell.angle_beta   90.00
_cell.angle_gamma   90.00
#
_symmetry.space_group_name_H-M   'P 1'
#
loop_
_entity.id
_entity.type
_entity.pdbx_description
1 polymer ?
#
loop_
_entity_poly.entity_id
_entity_poly.type
_entity_poly.pdbx_seq_one_letter_code
_entity_poly.pdbx_strand_id
1 'polypeptide(L)' 'MGINSITSIAQAGIQGALGRFETSARRVAQSGDPAAGVELEQEVVSQLNAKQEVSANISVLRTADEMMGQLLDIKV' A
#
# COMPACT_ATOMS: atom_id res chain seq x y z
N MET A 1 -19.83 -5.91 -11.42
CA MET A 1 -18.46 -5.71 -10.91
C MET A 1 -18.03 -4.30 -11.26
N GLY A 2 -18.41 -3.31 -10.45
CA GLY A 2 -18.26 -1.89 -10.78
C GLY A 2 -17.08 -1.22 -10.07
N ILE A 3 -16.93 0.10 -10.26
CA ILE A 3 -15.87 0.92 -9.64
C ILE A 3 -15.80 0.74 -8.11
N ASN A 4 -16.94 0.54 -7.44
CA ASN A 4 -16.99 0.24 -6.00
C ASN A 4 -16.17 -1.01 -5.59
N SER A 5 -16.12 -2.07 -6.42
CA SER A 5 -15.28 -3.23 -6.11
C SER A 5 -13.78 -2.92 -6.24
N ILE A 6 -13.40 -2.04 -7.18
CA ILE A 6 -12.00 -1.63 -7.36
C ILE A 6 -11.53 -0.83 -6.14
N THR A 7 -12.35 0.10 -5.65
CA THR A 7 -12.05 0.86 -4.44
C THR A 7 -11.87 -0.07 -3.23
N SER A 8 -12.73 -1.07 -3.07
CA SER A 8 -12.63 -2.03 -1.96
C SER A 8 -11.36 -2.89 -2.02
N ILE A 9 -10.94 -3.30 -3.23
CA ILE A 9 -9.71 -4.10 -3.43
C ILE A 9 -8.48 -3.24 -3.15
N ALA A 10 -8.43 -2.03 -3.72
CA ALA A 10 -7.31 -1.12 -3.49
C ALA A 10 -7.19 -0.74 -2.01
N GLN A 11 -8.32 -0.51 -1.32
CA GLN A 11 -8.33 -0.24 0.11
C GLN A 11 -7.81 -1.43 0.93
N ALA A 12 -8.25 -2.66 0.62
CA ALA A 12 -7.75 -3.86 1.27
C ALA A 12 -6.23 -4.06 1.02
N GLY A 13 -5.77 -3.80 -0.20
CA GLY A 13 -4.35 -3.83 -0.56
C GLY A 13 -3.53 -2.80 0.22
N ILE A 14 -4.03 -1.57 0.34
CA ILE A 14 -3.39 -0.50 1.12
C ILE A 14 -3.31 -0.88 2.60
N GLN A 15 -4.41 -1.36 3.20
CA GLN A 15 -4.41 -1.79 4.61
C GLN A 15 -3.41 -2.92 4.87
N GLY A 16 -3.35 -3.91 3.98
CA GLY A 16 -2.38 -4.99 4.06
C GLY A 16 -0.93 -4.51 3.96
N ALA A 17 -0.66 -3.59 3.03
CA ALA A 17 0.67 -2.99 2.87
C ALA A 17 1.08 -2.16 4.10
N LEU A 18 0.16 -1.37 4.67
CA LEU A 18 0.38 -0.62 5.90
C LEU A 18 0.68 -1.53 7.09
N GLY A 19 -0.06 -2.65 7.25
CA GLY A 19 0.21 -3.62 8.32
C GLY A 19 1.59 -4.28 8.19
N ARG A 20 2.03 -4.60 6.97
CA ARG A 20 3.39 -5.09 6.71
C ARG A 20 4.45 -4.03 7.04
N PHE A 21 4.23 -2.78 6.62
CA PHE A 21 5.12 -1.66 6.93
C PHE A 21 5.25 -1.43 8.44
N GLU A 22 4.13 -1.44 9.18
CA GLU A 22 4.15 -1.24 10.62
C GLU A 22 4.88 -2.37 11.35
N THR A 23 4.62 -3.62 10.96
CA THR A 23 5.34 -4.78 11.51
C THR A 23 6.84 -4.64 11.26
N SER A 24 7.19 -4.17 10.06
CA SER A 24 8.56 -3.95 9.64
C SER A 24 9.26 -2.86 10.46
N ALA A 25 8.60 -1.72 10.62
CA ALA A 25 9.08 -0.60 11.42
C ALA A 25 9.30 -0.98 12.90
N ARG A 26 8.43 -1.84 13.46
CA ARG A 26 8.58 -2.35 14.83
C ARG A 26 9.85 -3.20 14.99
N ARG A 27 10.17 -4.05 14.01
CA ARG A 27 11.41 -4.85 14.05
C ARG A 27 12.66 -3.99 13.84
N VAL A 28 12.62 -2.98 12.97
CA VAL A 28 13.70 -1.98 12.90
C VAL A 28 13.90 -1.28 14.24
N ALA A 29 12.83 -0.88 14.93
CA ALA A 29 12.96 -0.26 16.25
C ALA A 29 13.59 -1.19 17.30
N GLN A 30 13.43 -2.51 17.13
CA GLN A 30 14.02 -3.55 17.99
C GLN A 30 15.45 -3.92 17.59
N SER A 31 15.97 -3.44 16.45
CA SER A 31 17.31 -3.80 15.95
C SER A 31 18.46 -3.32 16.84
N GLY A 32 18.18 -2.44 17.81
CA GLY A 32 19.15 -2.03 18.83
C GLY A 32 19.41 -3.10 19.88
N ASP A 33 18.59 -4.15 19.95
CA ASP A 33 18.80 -5.31 20.81
C ASP A 33 19.56 -6.41 20.05
N PRO A 34 20.82 -6.73 20.42
CA PRO A 34 21.59 -7.80 19.78
C PRO A 34 20.93 -9.18 19.86
N ALA A 35 20.04 -9.42 20.83
CA ALA A 35 19.30 -10.68 20.96
C ALA A 35 18.13 -10.80 19.97
N ALA A 36 17.71 -9.69 19.34
CA ALA A 36 16.56 -9.67 18.43
C ALA A 36 16.86 -10.25 17.04
N GLY A 37 18.14 -10.41 16.66
CA GLY A 37 18.53 -11.05 15.40
C GLY A 37 17.91 -10.39 14.15
N VAL A 38 17.79 -9.06 14.15
CA VAL A 38 17.13 -8.31 13.07
C VAL A 38 18.10 -8.02 11.93
N GLU A 39 17.81 -8.56 10.75
CA GLU A 39 18.52 -8.26 9.50
C GLU A 39 17.98 -6.96 8.90
N LEU A 40 18.67 -5.84 9.14
CA LEU A 40 18.24 -4.50 8.74
C LEU A 40 18.09 -4.35 7.23
N GLU A 41 18.95 -4.98 6.45
CA GLU A 41 18.92 -4.94 4.98
C GLU A 41 17.61 -5.51 4.43
N GLN A 42 17.18 -6.65 4.98
CA GLN A 42 15.91 -7.27 4.59
C GLN A 42 14.73 -6.41 5.00
N GLU A 43 14.82 -5.74 6.14
CA GLU A 43 13.72 -4.93 6.64
C GLU A 43 13.54 -3.63 5.85
N VAL A 44 14.63 -3.01 5.40
CA VAL A 44 14.57 -1.86 4.47
C VAL A 44 13.89 -2.26 3.15
N VAL A 45 14.19 -3.44 2.61
CA VAL A 45 13.53 -3.95 1.39
C VAL A 45 12.04 -4.20 1.64
N SER A 46 11.68 -4.74 2.80
CA SER A 46 10.29 -4.93 3.22
C SER A 46 9.51 -3.60 3.23
N GLN A 47 10.10 -2.54 3.79
CA GLN A 47 9.50 -1.20 3.79
C GLN A 47 9.38 -0.62 2.38
N LEU A 48 10.39 -0.83 1.53
CA LEU A 48 10.36 -0.37 0.13
C LEU A 48 9.24 -1.06 -0.66
N ASN A 49 9.07 -2.37 -0.48
CA ASN A 49 7.99 -3.13 -1.09
C ASN A 49 6.63 -2.64 -0.61
N ALA A 50 6.44 -2.45 0.70
CA ALA A 50 5.19 -1.93 1.25
C ALA A 50 4.86 -0.53 0.68
N LYS A 51 5.86 0.35 0.55
CA LYS A 51 5.70 1.66 -0.10
C LYS A 51 5.26 1.52 -1.57
N GLN A 52 5.88 0.62 -2.31
CA GLN A 52 5.56 0.37 -3.71
C GLN A 52 4.13 -0.18 -3.87
N GLU A 53 3.70 -1.09 -3.00
CA GLU A 53 2.35 -1.64 -2.98
C GLU A 53 1.28 -0.55 -2.73
N VAL A 54 1.52 0.36 -1.79
CA VAL A 54 0.61 1.50 -1.55
C VAL A 54 0.54 2.38 -2.80
N SER A 55 1.68 2.73 -3.40
CA SER A 55 1.75 3.54 -4.62
C SER A 55 0.98 2.90 -5.79
N ALA A 56 1.13 1.59 -5.97
CA ALA A 56 0.42 0.83 -7.00
C ALA A 56 -1.10 0.87 -6.79
N ASN A 57 -1.58 0.62 -5.56
CA ASN A 57 -3.00 0.67 -5.25
C ASN A 57 -3.60 2.08 -5.41
N ILE A 58 -2.87 3.13 -5.03
CA ILE A 58 -3.29 4.53 -5.25
C ILE A 58 -3.38 4.85 -6.75
N SER A 59 -2.46 4.35 -7.57
CA SER A 59 -2.51 4.56 -9.02
C SER A 59 -3.78 3.95 -9.63
N VAL A 60 -4.18 2.76 -9.19
CA VAL A 60 -5.45 2.11 -9.60
C VAL A 60 -6.66 2.96 -9.18
N LEU A 61 -6.67 3.47 -7.94
CA LEU A 61 -7.74 4.35 -7.47
C LEU A 61 -7.85 5.63 -8.31
N ARG A 62 -6.72 6.23 -8.66
CA ARG A 62 -6.68 7.43 -9.51
C ARG A 62 -7.27 7.16 -10.89
N THR A 63 -6.87 6.07 -11.54
CA THR A 63 -7.45 5.70 -12.84
C THR A 63 -8.94 5.44 -12.74
N ALA A 64 -9.41 4.81 -11.65
CA ALA A 64 -10.84 4.61 -11.41
C ALA A 64 -11.60 5.94 -11.25
N ASP A 65 -11.02 6.92 -10.57
CA ASP A 65 -11.56 8.27 -10.41
C ASP A 65 -11.58 9.05 -11.74
N GLU A 66 -10.49 9.01 -12.50
CA GLU A 66 -10.38 9.64 -13.83
C GLU A 66 -11.45 9.09 -14.80
N MET A 67 -11.65 7.76 -14.82
CA MET A 67 -12.70 7.13 -15.63
C MET A 67 -14.10 7.59 -15.20
N MET A 68 -14.34 7.73 -13.90
CA MET A 68 -15.63 8.23 -13.39
C MET A 68 -15.86 9.69 -13.80
N GLY A 69 -14.82 10.52 -13.74
CA GLY A 69 -14.83 11.91 -14.22
C GLY A 69 -15.18 12.01 -15.70
N GLN A 70 -14.56 11.20 -16.55
CA GLN A 70 -14.88 11.18 -17.99
C GLN A 70 -16.32 10.73 -18.26
N LEU A 71 -16.85 9.76 -17.50
CA LEU A 71 -18.24 9.33 -17.63
C LEU A 71 -19.24 10.40 -17.18
N LEU A 72 -18.87 11.22 -16.19
CA LEU A 72 -19.67 12.37 -15.75
C LEU A 72 -19.66 13.47 -16.82
N ASP A 73 -18.49 13.75 -17.41
CA ASP A 73 -18.33 14.79 -18.44
C ASP A 73 -19.13 14.49 -19.71
N ILE A 74 -19.25 13.21 -20.12
CA ILE A 74 -20.09 12.81 -21.28
C ILE A 74 -21.58 13.10 -21.05
N LYS A 75 -22.05 13.14 -19.80
CA LYS A 75 -23.47 13.31 -19.46
C LYS A 75 -23.88 14.76 -19.22
N VAL A 76 -22.93 15.70 -19.16
CA VAL A 76 -23.16 17.14 -18.95
C VAL A 76 -23.03 17.85 -20.29
#